data_AF-A0A3M1ER96-F1
#
_entry.id   AF-A0A3M1ER96-F1
#
_cell.length_a   1.000
_cell.length_b   1.000
_cell.length_c   1.000
_cell.angle_alpha   90.00
_cell.angle_beta   90.00
_cell.angle_gamma   90.00
#
_symmetry.space_group_name_H-M   'P 1'
#
loop_
_entity.id
_entity.type
_entity.pdbx_description
1 polymer ?
#
loop_
_entity_poly.entity_id
_entity_poly.type
_entity_poly.pdbx_seq_one_letter_code
_entity_poly.pdbx_strand_id
1 'polypeptide(L)' 'AGLSNLKGHRSTGGLRASIYNAQPVAGVQALVDFMAEFERKYG' A
#
# COMPACT_ATOMS: atom_id res chain seq x y z
N ALA A 1 -7.02 0.15 -12.52
CA ALA A 1 -6.90 -0.60 -11.26
C ALA A 1 -5.58 -0.19 -10.62
N GLY A 2 -5.56 0.18 -9.34
CA GLY A 2 -4.38 0.70 -8.66
C GLY A 2 -4.53 0.54 -7.15
N LEU A 3 -3.50 0.93 -6.40
CA LEU A 3 -3.51 0.88 -4.94
C LEU A 3 -4.58 1.83 -4.38
N SER A 4 -5.62 1.28 -3.77
CA SER A 4 -6.73 2.02 -3.18
C SER A 4 -6.88 1.68 -1.70
N ASN A 5 -7.58 2.54 -0.95
CA ASN A 5 -7.87 2.34 0.48
C ASN A 5 -6.63 2.20 1.39
N LEU A 6 -5.50 2.80 1.02
CA LEU A 6 -4.28 2.79 1.84
C LEU A 6 -4.30 3.83 2.99
N LYS A 7 -5.26 4.76 3.00
CA LYS A 7 -5.37 5.76 4.08
C LYS A 7 -5.61 5.05 5.42
N GLY A 8 -4.75 5.33 6.39
CA GLY A 8 -4.85 4.76 7.74
C GLY A 8 -6.13 5.17 8.47
N HIS A 9 -6.42 4.48 9.57
CA HIS A 9 -7.61 4.77 10.36
C HIS A 9 -7.57 6.19 10.92
N ARG A 10 -8.75 6.83 11.05
CA ARG A 10 -8.88 8.24 11.48
C ARG A 10 -8.16 8.57 12.79
N SER A 11 -8.07 7.61 13.71
CA SER A 11 -7.45 7.80 15.03
C SER A 11 -5.94 7.61 15.04
N THR A 12 -5.38 6.89 14.07
CA THR A 12 -3.94 6.58 14.01
C THR A 12 -3.22 7.38 12.92
N GLY A 13 -3.96 7.93 11.95
CA GLY A 13 -3.36 8.56 10.79
C GLY A 13 -2.54 7.57 9.97
N GLY A 14 -1.57 8.09 9.20
CA GLY A 14 -0.62 7.29 8.43
C GLY A 14 -1.26 6.50 7.28
N LEU A 15 -0.60 5.39 6.92
CA LEU A 15 -1.01 4.46 5.87
C LEU A 15 -1.19 3.06 6.43
N ARG A 16 -2.13 2.29 5.87
CA ARG A 16 -2.36 0.89 6.20
C ARG A 16 -2.79 0.11 4.96
N ALA A 17 -2.05 -0.95 4.63
CA ALA A 17 -2.47 -1.93 3.65
C ALA A 17 -3.18 -3.10 4.34
N SER A 18 -4.35 -3.50 3.83
CA SER A 18 -5.10 -4.65 4.35
C SER A 18 -4.96 -5.83 3.38
N ILE A 19 -4.32 -6.92 3.82
CA ILE A 19 -3.93 -8.06 2.98
C ILE A 19 -4.71 -9.31 3.42
N TYR A 20 -6.00 -9.36 3.08
CA TYR A 20 -6.87 -10.52 3.36
C TYR A 20 -6.69 -11.63 2.33
N ASN A 21 -7.30 -12.81 2.56
CA ASN A 21 -7.21 -13.97 1.66
C ASN A 21 -7.57 -13.65 0.19
N ALA A 22 -8.45 -12.68 -0.06
CA ALA A 22 -8.84 -12.26 -1.40
C ALA A 22 -7.81 -11.35 -2.10
N GLN A 23 -6.78 -10.89 -1.40
CA GLN A 23 -5.69 -10.12 -2.01
C GLN A 23 -4.69 -11.06 -2.67
N PRO A 24 -4.51 -11.00 -4.00
CA PRO A 24 -3.51 -11.80 -4.69
C PRO A 24 -2.11 -11.28 -4.39
N VAL A 25 -1.11 -12.18 -4.47
CA VAL A 25 0.31 -11.84 -4.30
C VAL A 25 0.74 -10.72 -5.25
N ALA A 26 0.23 -10.70 -6.47
CA ALA A 26 0.50 -9.63 -7.43
C ALA A 26 0.09 -8.23 -6.93
N GLY A 27 -0.98 -8.13 -6.14
CA GLY A 27 -1.39 -6.87 -5.52
C GLY A 27 -0.43 -6.41 -4.44
N VAL A 28 0.12 -7.35 -3.67
CA VAL A 28 1.16 -7.07 -2.66
C VAL A 28 2.46 -6.65 -3.34
N GLN A 29 2.86 -7.31 -4.44
CA GLN A 29 4.05 -6.93 -5.18
C GLN A 29 3.94 -5.50 -5.73
N ALA A 30 2.79 -5.15 -6.31
CA ALA A 30 2.55 -3.79 -6.79
C ALA A 30 2.63 -2.73 -5.67
N LEU A 31 2.24 -3.09 -4.43
CA LEU A 31 2.41 -2.21 -3.27
C LEU A 31 3.89 -2.03 -2.90
N VAL A 32 4.67 -3.12 -2.87
CA VAL A 32 6.11 -3.07 -2.56
C VAL A 32 6.85 -2.23 -3.59
N ASP A 33 6.59 -2.45 -4.88
CA ASP A 33 7.24 -1.71 -5.97
C ASP A 33 6.92 -0.22 -5.89
N PHE A 34 5.66 0.12 -5.58
CA PHE A 34 5.25 1.50 -5.34
C PHE A 34 5.97 2.13 -4.14
N MET A 35 6.11 1.41 -3.02
CA MET A 35 6.78 1.94 -1.83
C MET A 35 8.27 2.21 -2.10
N ALA A 36 8.96 1.29 -2.79
CA ALA A 36 10.35 1.48 -3.19
C ALA A 36 10.53 2.66 -4.16
N GLU A 37 9.61 2.82 -5.12
CA GLU A 37 9.60 3.97 -6.03
C GLU A 37 9.36 5.29 -5.28
N PHE A 38 8.42 5.29 -4.35
CA PHE A 38 8.07 6.45 -3.57
C PHE A 38 9.25 6.90 -2.70
N GLU A 39 9.91 5.96 -2.01
CA GLU A 39 11.12 6.24 -1.25
C GLU A 39 12.24 6.76 -2.15
N ARG A 40 12.48 6.14 -3.31
CA ARG A 40 13.52 6.62 -4.23
C ARG A 40 13.27 8.05 -4.71
N LYS A 41 12.01 8.43 -4.90
CA LYS A 41 11.62 9.73 -5.47
C LYS A 41 11.47 10.84 -4.42
N TYR A 42 11.05 10.49 -3.21
CA TYR A 42 10.64 11.44 -2.17
C TYR A 42 11.30 11.21 -0.80
N GLY A 43 12.07 10.14 -0.64
CA GLY A 43 12.84 9.83 0.56
C GLY A 43 14.09 10.70 0.71
#